data_AF-A0A318Y608-F1
#
_entry.id   AF-A0A318Y608-F1
#
_cell.length_a   1.000
_cell.length_b   1.000
_cell.length_c   1.000
_cell.angle_alpha   90.00
_cell.angle_beta   90.00
_cell.angle_gamma   90.00
#
_symmetry.space_group_name_H-M   'P 1'
#
loop_
_entity.id
_entity.type
_entity.pdbx_description
1 polymer ?
#
loop_
_entity_poly.entity_id
_entity_poly.type
_entity_poly.pdbx_seq_one_letter_code
_entity_poly.pdbx_strand_id
1 'polypeptide(L)'
;MPVPHYGVWACRPFDYYAEGRGQPTPHIYLYFRDDSSGKRTAAINVKSNGKESRLVYWVDKDFTHPMTDKLDTLELGFHLIQDPNNTHNNGNQHRHHDHRHFRYNHYTPQHADLEGLDFYRTKGLVNILAGEILKHDIDGPDNDILDKLEPIIQAAINDENATAYIFGASFGSGIHNIHMNQGSLPKYDNGIYSDGGLLFKFSDGHWEAVFLAFASQRLPTGDDGEAERGSESLLQIIREAVGS
;
A
#
# COMPACT_ATOMS: atom_id res chain seq x y z
N MET A 1 -6.45 13.99 -3.91
CA MET A 1 -7.69 13.34 -4.43
C MET A 1 -7.77 11.95 -3.84
N PRO A 2 -8.95 11.39 -3.57
CA PRO A 2 -9.05 10.06 -2.97
C PRO A 2 -8.58 8.97 -3.94
N VAL A 3 -8.05 7.87 -3.40
CA VAL A 3 -7.49 6.75 -4.19
C VAL A 3 -8.64 5.98 -4.88
N PRO A 4 -8.67 5.87 -6.23
CA PRO A 4 -9.72 5.15 -6.93
C PRO A 4 -9.54 3.64 -6.87
N HIS A 5 -10.64 2.88 -6.94
CA HIS A 5 -10.64 1.41 -7.00
C HIS A 5 -9.70 0.73 -5.99
N TYR A 6 -9.69 1.24 -4.77
CA TYR A 6 -8.83 0.76 -3.69
C TYR A 6 -9.37 -0.55 -3.12
N GLY A 7 -8.49 -1.51 -2.88
CA GLY A 7 -8.84 -2.80 -2.31
C GLY A 7 -7.62 -3.66 -2.02
N VAL A 8 -7.88 -4.95 -1.80
CA VAL A 8 -6.85 -5.97 -1.59
C VAL A 8 -6.97 -7.07 -2.63
N TRP A 9 -5.85 -7.51 -3.17
CA TRP A 9 -5.78 -8.66 -4.08
C TRP A 9 -5.22 -9.87 -3.33
N ALA A 10 -6.03 -10.91 -3.15
CA ALA A 10 -5.57 -12.21 -2.67
C ALA A 10 -5.11 -13.04 -3.88
N CYS A 11 -3.85 -13.49 -3.88
CA CYS A 11 -3.24 -14.08 -5.08
C CYS A 11 -2.07 -15.02 -4.76
N ARG A 12 -1.63 -15.79 -5.77
CA ARG A 12 -0.41 -16.60 -5.71
C ARG A 12 0.70 -15.93 -6.55
N PRO A 13 1.79 -15.43 -5.94
CA PRO A 13 2.93 -14.91 -6.69
C PRO A 13 3.65 -16.06 -7.41
N PHE A 14 4.25 -15.79 -8.57
CA PHE A 14 5.02 -16.80 -9.29
C PHE A 14 6.30 -16.30 -9.95
N ASP A 15 6.48 -14.98 -10.09
CA ASP A 15 7.66 -14.38 -10.72
C ASP A 15 7.75 -12.90 -10.35
N TYR A 16 8.92 -12.28 -10.48
CA TYR A 16 9.10 -10.83 -10.33
C TYR A 16 10.14 -10.29 -11.30
N TYR A 17 10.04 -8.99 -11.59
CA TYR A 17 11.01 -8.27 -12.38
C TYR A 17 11.25 -6.88 -11.80
N ALA A 18 12.51 -6.52 -11.56
CA ALA A 18 12.88 -5.19 -11.11
C ALA A 18 13.51 -4.39 -12.27
N GLU A 19 13.00 -3.19 -12.52
CA GLU A 19 13.60 -2.28 -13.49
C GLU A 19 14.97 -1.80 -13.01
N GLY A 20 15.90 -1.66 -13.97
CA GLY A 20 17.26 -1.18 -13.67
C GLY A 20 17.29 0.25 -13.12
N ARG A 21 18.26 0.51 -12.24
CA ARG A 21 18.46 1.79 -11.51
C ARG A 21 18.61 3.05 -12.38
N GLY A 22 18.85 2.89 -13.68
CA GLY A 22 18.92 3.99 -14.66
C GLY A 22 17.57 4.57 -15.09
N GLN A 23 16.45 3.97 -14.67
CA GLN A 23 15.12 4.50 -14.95
C GLN A 23 14.79 5.71 -14.06
N PRO A 24 13.99 6.69 -14.53
CA PRO A 24 13.55 7.81 -13.70
C PRO A 24 12.71 7.39 -12.50
N THR A 25 11.86 6.38 -12.70
CA THR A 25 10.94 5.82 -11.71
C THR A 25 10.97 4.29 -11.82
N PRO A 26 12.01 3.62 -11.30
CA PRO A 26 12.06 2.16 -11.31
C PRO A 26 10.85 1.58 -10.56
N HIS A 27 10.35 0.47 -11.09
CA HIS A 27 9.32 -0.36 -10.48
C HIS A 27 9.86 -1.77 -10.22
N ILE A 28 9.38 -2.38 -9.14
CA ILE A 28 9.39 -3.83 -9.00
C ILE A 28 8.01 -4.32 -9.42
N TYR A 29 7.97 -5.20 -10.41
CA TYR A 29 6.78 -5.87 -10.86
C TYR A 29 6.72 -7.26 -10.24
N LEU A 30 5.75 -7.49 -9.36
CA LEU A 30 5.41 -8.83 -8.87
C LEU A 30 4.33 -9.41 -9.76
N TYR A 31 4.57 -10.59 -10.32
CA TYR A 31 3.63 -11.30 -11.16
C TYR A 31 2.91 -12.38 -10.38
N PHE A 32 1.58 -12.40 -10.50
CA PHE A 32 0.74 -13.29 -9.72
C PHE A 32 -0.44 -13.81 -10.54
N ARG A 33 -1.10 -14.84 -10.00
CA ARG A 33 -2.37 -15.36 -10.49
C ARG A 33 -3.42 -15.22 -9.39
N ASP A 34 -4.60 -14.76 -9.78
CA ASP A 34 -5.84 -15.03 -9.04
C ASP A 34 -6.55 -16.20 -9.72
N ASP A 35 -7.66 -16.71 -9.16
CA ASP A 35 -8.40 -17.85 -9.76
C ASP A 35 -9.04 -17.51 -11.14
N SER A 36 -8.77 -16.32 -11.69
CA SER A 36 -9.13 -15.96 -13.06
C SER A 36 -8.09 -16.45 -14.07
N SER A 37 -8.52 -16.61 -15.33
CA SER A 37 -7.59 -16.94 -16.41
C SER A 37 -6.73 -15.72 -16.76
N GLY A 38 -5.50 -15.65 -16.24
CA GLY A 38 -4.54 -14.64 -16.68
C GLY A 38 -3.39 -14.38 -15.71
N LYS A 39 -2.30 -13.85 -16.26
CA LYS A 39 -1.24 -13.22 -15.49
C LYS A 39 -1.72 -11.82 -15.06
N ARG A 40 -1.50 -11.49 -13.79
CA ARG A 40 -1.69 -10.15 -13.22
C ARG A 40 -0.36 -9.60 -12.74
N THR A 41 -0.34 -8.29 -12.47
CA THR A 41 0.89 -7.59 -12.07
C THR A 41 0.64 -6.61 -10.93
N ALA A 42 1.48 -6.65 -9.91
CA ALA A 42 1.59 -5.61 -8.90
C ALA A 42 2.79 -4.72 -9.23
N ALA A 43 2.54 -3.42 -9.42
CA ALA A 43 3.58 -2.43 -9.67
C ALA A 43 3.94 -1.71 -8.37
N ILE A 44 5.11 -2.04 -7.83
CA ILE A 44 5.64 -1.49 -6.58
C ILE A 44 6.59 -0.34 -6.95
N ASN A 45 6.20 0.89 -6.61
CA ASN A 45 7.00 2.09 -6.88
C ASN A 45 8.21 2.12 -5.95
N VAL A 46 9.43 2.15 -6.49
CA VAL A 46 10.65 2.17 -5.66
C VAL A 46 11.35 3.54 -5.63
N LYS A 47 10.92 4.48 -6.48
CA LYS A 47 11.43 5.86 -6.54
C LYS A 47 10.38 6.80 -7.11
N SER A 48 10.32 8.03 -6.61
CA SER A 48 9.50 9.12 -7.17
C SER A 48 10.34 10.19 -7.87
N ASN A 49 9.70 11.00 -8.72
CA ASN A 49 10.33 12.13 -9.42
C ASN A 49 10.55 13.38 -8.53
N GLY A 50 10.29 13.29 -7.21
CA GLY A 50 10.40 14.40 -6.28
C GLY A 50 11.84 14.69 -5.83
N LYS A 51 12.05 15.86 -5.21
CA LYS A 51 13.34 16.22 -4.58
C LYS A 51 13.73 15.30 -3.42
N GLU A 52 12.72 14.73 -2.75
CA GLU A 52 12.88 13.76 -1.68
C GLU A 52 12.11 12.49 -2.07
N SER A 53 12.86 11.53 -2.61
CA SER A 53 12.34 10.27 -3.17
C SER A 53 12.73 9.05 -2.35
N ARG A 54 13.43 9.24 -1.21
CA ARG A 54 13.75 8.13 -0.32
C ARG A 54 12.48 7.45 0.16
N LEU A 55 12.54 6.14 0.23
CA LEU A 55 11.50 5.34 0.85
C LEU A 55 11.78 5.17 2.33
N VAL A 56 10.70 5.16 3.09
CA VAL A 56 10.62 4.57 4.41
C VAL A 56 9.96 3.21 4.24
N TYR A 57 10.48 2.20 4.90
CA TYR A 57 9.89 0.88 4.89
C TYR A 57 9.80 0.28 6.29
N TRP A 58 8.86 -0.63 6.44
CA TRP A 58 8.70 -1.50 7.60
C TRP A 58 8.57 -2.93 7.10
N VAL A 59 9.38 -3.83 7.64
CA VAL A 59 9.28 -5.27 7.39
C VAL A 59 9.02 -5.94 8.73
N ASP A 60 7.93 -6.68 8.81
CA ASP A 60 7.61 -7.55 9.94
C ASP A 60 7.57 -8.99 9.43
N LYS A 61 8.48 -9.83 9.93
CA LYS A 61 8.61 -11.23 9.51
C LYS A 61 7.77 -12.20 10.34
N ASP A 62 7.06 -11.69 11.35
CA ASP A 62 6.16 -12.48 12.20
C ASP A 62 4.90 -11.65 12.49
N PHE A 63 4.33 -11.11 11.41
CA PHE A 63 3.28 -10.10 11.47
C PHE A 63 2.01 -10.64 12.12
N THR A 64 1.67 -10.07 13.28
CA THR A 64 0.48 -10.46 14.03
C THR A 64 -0.48 -9.28 14.13
N HIS A 65 -1.64 -9.36 13.46
CA HIS A 65 -2.65 -8.31 13.50
C HIS A 65 -4.07 -8.87 13.28
N PRO A 66 -5.12 -8.41 13.98
CA PRO A 66 -6.51 -8.90 13.82
C PRO A 66 -7.14 -8.74 12.42
N MET A 67 -6.41 -8.15 11.47
CA MET A 67 -6.82 -8.08 10.07
C MET A 67 -6.51 -9.37 9.31
N THR A 68 -5.47 -10.11 9.71
CA THR A 68 -5.07 -11.34 9.04
C THR A 68 -6.17 -12.40 9.14
N ASP A 69 -6.92 -12.42 10.24
CA ASP A 69 -8.12 -13.26 10.41
C ASP A 69 -9.14 -13.06 9.29
N LYS A 70 -9.35 -11.82 8.81
CA LYS A 70 -10.28 -11.56 7.70
C LYS A 70 -9.63 -11.88 6.36
N LEU A 71 -8.37 -11.48 6.18
CA LEU A 71 -7.62 -11.76 4.96
C LEU A 71 -7.57 -13.26 4.65
N ASP A 72 -7.39 -14.09 5.67
CA ASP A 72 -7.33 -15.55 5.52
C ASP A 72 -8.64 -16.18 5.02
N THR A 73 -9.76 -15.46 5.10
CA THR A 73 -11.06 -15.92 4.61
C THR A 73 -11.33 -15.53 3.15
N LEU A 74 -10.48 -14.69 2.55
CA LEU A 74 -10.71 -14.20 1.20
C LEU A 74 -10.41 -15.28 0.15
N GLU A 75 -11.33 -15.44 -0.80
CA GLU A 75 -11.07 -16.18 -2.03
C GLU A 75 -10.03 -15.44 -2.88
N LEU A 76 -9.30 -16.15 -3.76
CA LEU A 76 -8.34 -15.50 -4.64
C LEU A 76 -9.06 -14.59 -5.64
N GLY A 77 -8.55 -13.36 -5.77
CA GLY A 77 -9.19 -12.32 -6.56
C GLY A 77 -9.01 -10.94 -5.94
N PHE A 78 -9.51 -9.93 -6.63
CA PHE A 78 -9.53 -8.56 -6.15
C PHE A 78 -10.81 -8.29 -5.34
N HIS A 79 -10.62 -7.80 -4.12
CA HIS A 79 -11.67 -7.42 -3.19
C HIS A 79 -11.68 -5.90 -3.06
N LEU A 80 -12.69 -5.25 -3.64
CA LEU A 80 -12.86 -3.80 -3.58
C LEU A 80 -13.24 -3.36 -2.17
N ILE A 81 -12.56 -2.33 -1.64
CA ILE A 81 -12.83 -1.74 -0.32
C ILE A 81 -13.36 -0.31 -0.48
N GLN A 82 -12.73 0.53 -1.30
CA GLN A 82 -13.17 1.93 -1.51
C GLN A 82 -13.13 2.32 -2.99
N ASP A 83 -14.16 3.03 -3.45
CA ASP A 83 -14.19 3.62 -4.78
C ASP A 83 -14.90 4.99 -4.79
N PRO A 84 -14.14 6.09 -4.55
CA PRO A 84 -14.70 7.44 -4.47
C PRO A 84 -15.35 7.93 -5.77
N ASN A 85 -15.01 7.33 -6.92
CA ASN A 85 -15.49 7.78 -8.23
C ASN A 85 -16.76 7.04 -8.70
N ASN A 86 -17.23 6.04 -7.96
CA ASN A 86 -18.41 5.23 -8.32
C ASN A 86 -19.73 5.83 -7.82
N THR A 87 -19.86 7.15 -7.86
CA THR A 87 -21.10 7.86 -7.49
C THR A 87 -22.09 8.03 -8.65
N HIS A 88 -21.90 7.34 -9.77
CA HIS A 88 -22.62 7.60 -11.03
C HIS A 88 -23.61 6.52 -11.49
N ASN A 89 -24.16 5.69 -10.59
CA ASN A 89 -25.27 4.78 -10.92
C ASN A 89 -26.49 4.93 -10.01
N ASN A 90 -26.91 6.17 -9.74
CA ASN A 90 -28.34 6.40 -9.48
C ASN A 90 -28.78 7.75 -10.03
N GLY A 91 -29.68 7.73 -11.00
CA GLY A 91 -30.18 8.93 -11.66
C GLY A 91 -30.99 9.79 -10.69
N ASN A 92 -30.45 10.92 -10.24
CA ASN A 92 -31.21 12.15 -10.08
C ASN A 92 -30.29 13.37 -9.83
N GLN A 93 -30.23 14.22 -10.85
CA GLN A 93 -30.30 15.68 -10.84
C GLN A 93 -29.85 16.51 -9.60
N HIS A 94 -29.12 17.59 -9.97
CA HIS A 94 -28.98 18.91 -9.32
C HIS A 94 -27.69 19.24 -8.54
N ARG A 95 -26.97 20.22 -9.13
CA ARG A 95 -25.94 21.05 -8.51
C ARG A 95 -26.46 21.70 -7.24
N HIS A 96 -25.68 21.72 -6.16
CA HIS A 96 -25.44 22.89 -5.30
C HIS A 96 -24.21 22.61 -4.42
N HIS A 97 -23.32 23.60 -4.36
CA HIS A 97 -22.24 23.67 -3.38
C HIS A 97 -22.85 23.71 -1.98
N ASP A 98 -22.50 22.76 -1.13
CA ASP A 98 -22.26 23.02 0.28
C ASP A 98 -21.55 21.82 0.93
N HIS A 99 -20.78 22.14 1.95
CA HIS A 99 -19.93 21.26 2.77
C HIS A 99 -20.62 19.93 3.08
N ARG A 100 -20.10 18.83 2.52
CA ARG A 100 -20.68 17.49 2.73
C ARG A 100 -19.63 16.56 3.28
N HIS A 101 -19.83 16.21 4.56
CA HIS A 101 -19.43 14.95 5.16
C HIS A 101 -19.46 13.84 4.11
N PHE A 102 -18.31 13.21 3.86
CA PHE A 102 -18.21 12.04 3.00
C PHE A 102 -18.93 10.87 3.70
N ARG A 103 -20.24 10.79 3.52
CA ARG A 103 -21.01 9.58 3.76
C ARG A 103 -20.71 8.63 2.60
N TYR A 104 -19.71 7.79 2.81
CA TYR A 104 -19.44 6.61 1.99
C TYR A 104 -20.68 5.73 1.98
N ASN A 105 -21.32 5.54 0.82
CA ASN A 105 -22.41 4.59 0.74
C ASN A 105 -22.64 4.03 -0.68
N HIS A 106 -22.67 2.69 -0.72
CA HIS A 106 -23.17 1.78 -1.75
C HIS A 106 -22.26 1.38 -2.93
N TYR A 107 -21.24 0.59 -2.64
CA TYR A 107 -21.15 -0.76 -3.21
C TYR A 107 -21.29 -1.74 -2.04
N THR A 108 -22.11 -2.79 -2.16
CA THR A 108 -22.15 -3.86 -1.15
C THR A 108 -20.80 -4.58 -1.20
N PRO A 109 -19.92 -4.44 -0.21
CA PRO A 109 -18.73 -5.26 -0.18
C PRO A 109 -19.20 -6.70 -0.04
N GLN A 110 -18.59 -7.65 -0.75
CA GLN A 110 -18.76 -9.07 -0.39
C GLN A 110 -18.27 -9.33 1.05
N HIS A 111 -17.48 -8.41 1.61
CA HIS A 111 -16.96 -8.41 2.98
C HIS A 111 -17.17 -7.03 3.65
N ALA A 112 -18.33 -6.78 4.26
CA ALA A 112 -18.67 -5.48 4.85
C ALA A 112 -17.70 -5.02 5.96
N ASP A 113 -16.93 -5.96 6.52
CA ASP A 113 -15.98 -5.74 7.61
C ASP A 113 -14.51 -5.71 7.14
N LEU A 114 -14.26 -5.74 5.82
CA LEU A 114 -12.90 -5.65 5.27
C LEU A 114 -12.45 -4.19 5.25
N GLU A 115 -11.53 -3.84 6.14
CA GLU A 115 -11.00 -2.49 6.30
C GLU A 115 -9.74 -2.27 5.44
N GLY A 116 -9.57 -1.04 4.96
CA GLY A 116 -8.36 -0.62 4.29
C GLY A 116 -7.22 -0.29 5.25
N LEU A 117 -6.00 -0.21 4.72
CA LEU A 117 -4.82 0.13 5.52
C LEU A 117 -4.76 1.63 5.78
N ASP A 118 -4.39 1.99 7.01
CA ASP A 118 -4.09 3.36 7.40
C ASP A 118 -2.91 3.34 8.39
N PHE A 119 -1.74 3.76 7.94
CA PHE A 119 -0.49 3.68 8.72
C PHE A 119 -0.53 4.60 9.95
N TYR A 120 -1.35 5.64 9.92
CA TYR A 120 -1.47 6.61 11.00
C TYR A 120 -2.60 6.24 11.98
N ARG A 121 -3.74 5.78 11.47
CA ARG A 121 -4.96 5.54 12.28
C ARG A 121 -5.10 4.10 12.76
N THR A 122 -4.58 3.12 12.03
CA THR A 122 -4.74 1.70 12.38
C THR A 122 -3.70 1.28 13.43
N LYS A 123 -4.18 1.02 14.64
CA LYS A 123 -3.32 0.63 15.77
C LYS A 123 -2.63 -0.70 15.50
N GLY A 124 -1.31 -0.75 15.68
CA GLY A 124 -0.52 -1.98 15.56
C GLY A 124 -0.21 -2.38 14.13
N LEU A 125 -0.62 -1.60 13.12
CA LEU A 125 -0.27 -1.87 11.72
C LEU A 125 1.21 -1.59 11.43
N VAL A 126 1.67 -0.40 11.80
CA VAL A 126 3.08 0.01 11.71
C VAL A 126 3.48 0.82 12.95
N ASN A 127 4.73 0.69 13.38
CA ASN A 127 5.35 1.64 14.30
C ASN A 127 6.10 2.69 13.48
N ILE A 128 5.50 3.87 13.30
CA ILE A 128 6.07 4.95 12.48
C ILE A 128 7.53 5.26 12.85
N LEU A 129 7.87 5.26 14.13
CA LEU A 129 9.23 5.59 14.59
C LEU A 129 10.26 4.49 14.29
N ALA A 130 9.81 3.26 14.06
CA ALA A 130 10.67 2.13 13.70
C ALA A 130 10.91 2.01 12.19
N GLY A 131 10.42 2.97 11.39
CA GLY A 131 10.61 2.95 9.94
C GLY A 131 12.08 3.09 9.56
N GLU A 132 12.53 2.27 8.63
CA GLU A 132 13.89 2.33 8.11
C GLU A 132 13.92 3.22 6.86
N ILE A 133 14.83 4.20 6.85
CA ILE A 133 14.99 5.11 5.72
C ILE A 133 16.03 4.53 4.75
N LEU A 134 15.61 4.19 3.54
CA LEU A 134 16.54 3.78 2.50
C LEU A 134 17.41 4.98 2.09
N LYS A 135 18.72 4.75 2.07
CA LYS A 135 19.68 5.75 1.64
C LYS A 135 19.58 5.84 0.11
N HIS A 136 19.16 6.99 -0.41
CA HIS A 136 19.35 7.29 -1.83
C HIS A 136 20.85 7.31 -2.18
N ASP A 137 21.18 6.81 -3.37
CA ASP A 137 22.46 7.01 -4.06
C ASP A 137 23.73 6.40 -3.42
N ILE A 138 23.63 5.21 -2.81
CA ILE A 138 24.81 4.41 -2.43
C ILE A 138 24.86 3.12 -3.26
N ASP A 139 25.96 2.95 -4.02
CA ASP A 139 26.25 1.69 -4.70
C ASP A 139 26.70 0.63 -3.70
N GLY A 140 26.09 -0.55 -3.78
CA GLY A 140 26.39 -1.73 -2.95
C GLY A 140 25.13 -2.56 -2.67
N PRO A 141 25.26 -3.82 -2.23
CA PRO A 141 24.17 -4.58 -1.63
C PRO A 141 23.64 -3.85 -0.38
N ASP A 142 22.38 -4.09 -0.02
CA ASP A 142 21.66 -3.54 1.16
C ASP A 142 21.24 -2.06 1.06
N ASN A 143 21.17 -1.49 -0.15
CA ASN A 143 20.87 -0.07 -0.35
C ASN A 143 19.59 0.20 -1.14
N ASP A 144 18.91 -0.84 -1.64
CA ASP A 144 17.66 -0.71 -2.40
C ASP A 144 16.51 -1.46 -1.70
N ILE A 145 15.28 -1.03 -1.94
CA ILE A 145 14.09 -1.73 -1.41
C ILE A 145 13.98 -3.15 -1.97
N LEU A 146 14.52 -3.40 -3.16
CA LEU A 146 14.61 -4.75 -3.71
C LEU A 146 15.39 -5.68 -2.77
N ASP A 147 16.49 -5.25 -2.16
CA ASP A 147 17.30 -6.08 -1.26
C ASP A 147 16.49 -6.52 -0.01
N LYS A 148 15.46 -5.75 0.36
CA LYS A 148 14.58 -6.04 1.49
C LYS A 148 13.37 -6.87 1.10
N LEU A 149 12.83 -6.63 -0.10
CA LEU A 149 11.66 -7.33 -0.63
C LEU A 149 11.99 -8.70 -1.21
N GLU A 150 13.14 -8.83 -1.88
CA GLU A 150 13.51 -10.02 -2.64
C GLU A 150 13.50 -11.31 -1.81
N PRO A 151 14.05 -11.38 -0.58
CA PRO A 151 13.98 -12.59 0.23
C PRO A 151 12.55 -13.04 0.52
N ILE A 152 11.64 -12.09 0.78
CA ILE A 152 10.23 -12.34 1.12
C ILE A 152 9.46 -12.80 -0.12
N ILE A 153 9.63 -12.08 -1.23
CA ILE A 153 9.00 -12.42 -2.51
C ILE A 153 9.48 -13.80 -2.99
N GLN A 154 10.78 -14.06 -2.92
CA GLN A 154 11.34 -15.33 -3.36
C GLN A 154 10.88 -16.49 -2.46
N ALA A 155 10.77 -16.27 -1.14
CA ALA A 155 10.19 -17.26 -0.24
C ALA A 155 8.73 -17.55 -0.62
N ALA A 156 7.91 -16.51 -0.87
CA ALA A 156 6.51 -16.68 -1.24
C ALA A 156 6.33 -17.33 -2.62
N ILE A 157 7.24 -17.10 -3.57
CA ILE A 157 7.23 -17.79 -4.88
C ILE A 157 7.62 -19.27 -4.73
N ASN A 158 8.55 -19.57 -3.82
CA ASN A 158 9.03 -20.94 -3.61
C ASN A 158 8.07 -21.80 -2.74
N ASP A 159 7.17 -21.17 -1.99
CA ASP A 159 6.10 -21.84 -1.26
C ASP A 159 4.86 -21.98 -2.15
N GLU A 160 4.58 -23.19 -2.63
CA GLU A 160 3.47 -23.50 -3.55
C GLU A 160 2.08 -23.09 -3.01
N ASN A 161 1.94 -22.94 -1.69
CA ASN A 161 0.68 -22.58 -1.04
C ASN A 161 0.68 -21.19 -0.41
N ALA A 162 1.76 -20.42 -0.55
CA ALA A 162 1.78 -19.06 -0.04
C ALA A 162 0.73 -18.19 -0.76
N THR A 163 0.05 -17.36 0.03
CA THR A 163 -0.94 -16.40 -0.47
C THR A 163 -0.44 -14.99 -0.19
N ALA A 164 -0.33 -14.18 -1.24
CA ALA A 164 -0.04 -12.77 -1.14
C ALA A 164 -1.35 -11.96 -1.11
N TYR A 165 -1.40 -10.98 -0.21
CA TYR A 165 -2.46 -10.01 -0.06
C TYR A 165 -1.87 -8.63 -0.35
N ILE A 166 -2.24 -8.08 -1.50
CA ILE A 166 -1.66 -6.83 -2.02
C ILE A 166 -2.70 -5.73 -1.90
N PHE A 167 -2.44 -4.75 -1.04
CA PHE A 167 -3.30 -3.57 -0.89
C PHE A 167 -2.87 -2.45 -1.81
N GLY A 168 -3.83 -1.80 -2.46
CA GLY A 168 -3.58 -0.70 -3.40
C GLY A 168 -4.77 -0.42 -4.31
N ALA A 169 -4.52 0.34 -5.38
CA ALA A 169 -5.51 0.70 -6.39
C ALA A 169 -5.49 -0.30 -7.55
N SER A 170 -6.64 -0.83 -7.93
CA SER A 170 -6.75 -1.73 -9.09
C SER A 170 -6.81 -0.95 -10.41
N PHE A 171 -6.05 -1.42 -11.40
CA PHE A 171 -6.18 -1.01 -12.80
C PHE A 171 -6.75 -2.13 -13.69
N GLY A 172 -7.38 -3.14 -13.08
CA GLY A 172 -8.05 -4.25 -13.76
C GLY A 172 -7.12 -5.41 -14.16
N SER A 173 -6.01 -5.15 -14.85
CA SER A 173 -5.00 -6.19 -15.13
C SER A 173 -3.95 -6.35 -14.02
N GLY A 174 -4.08 -5.57 -12.95
CA GLY A 174 -3.15 -5.55 -11.84
C GLY A 174 -3.44 -4.45 -10.84
N ILE A 175 -2.48 -4.20 -9.97
CA ILE A 175 -2.59 -3.29 -8.82
C ILE A 175 -1.37 -2.39 -8.68
N HIS A 176 -1.57 -1.13 -8.27
CA HIS A 176 -0.54 -0.12 -8.05
C HIS A 176 -0.83 0.69 -6.78
N ASN A 177 -0.06 1.75 -6.52
CA ASN A 177 -0.18 2.56 -5.30
C ASN A 177 -0.01 1.71 -4.02
N ILE A 178 0.96 0.79 -4.06
CA ILE A 178 1.30 -0.16 -2.98
C ILE A 178 2.25 0.51 -1.97
N HIS A 179 1.88 1.70 -1.52
CA HIS A 179 2.58 2.48 -0.50
C HIS A 179 1.57 3.35 0.25
N MET A 180 1.98 4.03 1.32
CA MET A 180 1.16 5.01 2.02
C MET A 180 0.59 6.01 1.02
N ASN A 181 -0.72 6.25 1.05
CA ASN A 181 -1.45 7.10 0.10
C ASN A 181 -2.14 8.26 0.82
N GLN A 182 -1.47 8.81 1.83
CA GLN A 182 -1.91 9.98 2.60
C GLN A 182 -0.70 10.84 2.99
N GLY A 183 -0.94 12.10 3.35
CA GLY A 183 0.11 13.05 3.71
C GLY A 183 1.02 13.43 2.55
N SER A 184 0.60 13.18 1.31
CA SER A 184 1.34 13.45 0.08
C SER A 184 1.36 14.94 -0.24
N LEU A 185 2.34 15.37 -1.06
CA LEU A 185 2.41 16.76 -1.55
C LEU A 185 1.19 17.11 -2.42
N PRO A 186 0.85 18.41 -2.56
CA PRO A 186 -0.23 18.84 -3.44
C PRO A 186 -0.04 18.28 -4.86
N LYS A 187 -1.15 17.80 -5.46
CA LYS A 187 -1.27 17.12 -6.78
C LYS A 187 -1.20 15.59 -6.75
N TYR A 188 -0.81 14.98 -5.64
CA TYR A 188 -0.88 13.52 -5.50
C TYR A 188 -2.19 13.10 -4.81
N ASP A 189 -2.50 11.81 -4.91
CA ASP A 189 -3.65 11.24 -4.23
C ASP A 189 -3.40 11.17 -2.71
N ASN A 190 -4.47 11.40 -1.96
CA ASN A 190 -4.56 11.37 -0.52
C ASN A 190 -5.91 10.75 -0.15
N GLY A 191 -5.89 9.67 0.63
CA GLY A 191 -7.08 9.00 1.12
C GLY A 191 -6.80 8.24 2.41
N ILE A 192 -7.67 8.44 3.41
CA ILE A 192 -7.65 7.66 4.64
C ILE A 192 -8.06 6.21 4.37
N TYR A 193 -7.55 5.26 5.15
CA TYR A 193 -7.80 3.82 4.95
C TYR A 193 -7.57 3.34 3.51
N SER A 194 -6.65 3.98 2.80
CA SER A 194 -6.33 3.69 1.41
C SER A 194 -4.84 3.49 1.19
N ASP A 195 -4.07 3.24 2.26
CA ASP A 195 -2.64 2.96 2.16
C ASP A 195 -2.41 1.58 1.51
N GLY A 196 -1.30 1.44 0.81
CA GLY A 196 -0.88 0.19 0.21
C GLY A 196 0.01 -0.64 1.13
N GLY A 197 0.17 -1.92 0.78
CA GLY A 197 0.97 -2.86 1.57
C GLY A 197 1.00 -4.25 0.94
N LEU A 198 1.99 -5.03 1.35
CA LEU A 198 2.18 -6.41 0.91
C LEU A 198 2.16 -7.30 2.16
N LEU A 199 1.22 -8.24 2.22
CA LEU A 199 1.20 -9.25 3.27
C LEU A 199 1.30 -10.63 2.61
N PHE A 200 2.02 -11.55 3.23
CA PHE A 200 2.23 -12.90 2.74
C PHE A 200 1.88 -13.87 3.85
N LYS A 201 0.94 -14.78 3.59
CA LYS A 201 0.67 -15.93 4.44
C LYS A 201 1.39 -17.14 3.86
N PHE A 202 2.24 -17.78 4.66
CA PHE A 202 2.98 -18.98 4.27
C PHE A 202 2.26 -20.26 4.68
N SER A 203 2.70 -21.38 4.11
CA SER A 203 2.10 -22.71 4.32
C SER A 203 2.18 -23.24 5.74
N ASP A 204 3.17 -22.80 6.53
CA ASP A 204 3.29 -23.09 7.96
C ASP A 204 2.40 -22.19 8.85
N GLY A 205 1.69 -21.23 8.25
CA GLY A 205 0.73 -20.34 8.89
C GLY A 205 1.29 -19.01 9.36
N HIS A 206 2.60 -18.76 9.28
CA HIS A 206 3.14 -17.45 9.64
C HIS A 206 2.82 -16.38 8.58
N TRP A 207 2.90 -15.13 9.00
CA TRP A 207 2.67 -13.97 8.15
C TRP A 207 3.90 -13.09 8.10
N GLU A 208 4.25 -12.62 6.92
CA GLU A 208 5.20 -11.52 6.74
C GLU A 208 4.48 -10.32 6.12
N ALA A 209 4.82 -9.11 6.56
CA ALA A 209 4.24 -7.88 6.05
C ALA A 209 5.32 -6.86 5.67
N VAL A 210 5.07 -6.16 4.57
CA VAL A 210 5.89 -5.05 4.10
C VAL A 210 5.04 -3.83 3.83
N PHE A 211 5.43 -2.72 4.44
CA PHE A 211 4.80 -1.43 4.30
C PHE A 211 5.81 -0.42 3.77
N LEU A 212 5.37 0.44 2.84
CA LEU A 212 6.22 1.41 2.17
C LEU A 212 5.60 2.80 2.26
N ALA A 213 6.41 3.82 2.44
CA ALA A 213 6.00 5.22 2.34
C ALA A 213 7.13 6.05 1.72
N PHE A 214 6.82 7.19 1.13
CA PHE A 214 7.85 8.16 0.76
C PHE A 214 8.23 8.99 1.99
N ALA A 215 9.54 9.21 2.19
CA ALA A 215 10.05 9.98 3.32
C ALA A 215 9.56 11.43 3.37
N SER A 216 9.05 11.95 2.24
CA SER A 216 8.42 13.27 2.11
C SER A 216 6.96 13.33 2.55
N GLN A 217 6.28 12.18 2.71
CA GLN A 217 4.91 12.14 3.23
C GLN A 217 4.87 12.56 4.69
N ARG A 218 3.73 13.12 5.10
CA ARG A 218 3.64 13.91 6.32
C ARG A 218 2.55 13.42 7.25
N LEU A 219 2.82 13.49 8.55
CA LEU A 219 1.87 13.18 9.62
C LEU A 219 1.83 14.34 10.64
N PRO A 220 0.71 14.58 11.32
CA PRO A 220 -0.58 13.90 11.14
C PRO A 220 -1.31 14.32 9.87
N THR A 221 -2.29 13.52 9.47
CA THR A 221 -3.23 13.81 8.36
C THR A 221 -4.65 14.02 8.88
N GLY A 222 -5.44 14.81 8.16
CA GLY A 222 -6.86 15.02 8.43
C GLY A 222 -7.73 13.90 7.85
N ASP A 223 -9.06 14.01 8.02
CA ASP A 223 -10.03 13.02 7.52
C ASP A 223 -10.11 12.93 5.98
N ASP A 224 -9.50 13.88 5.26
CA ASP A 224 -9.32 13.85 3.82
C ASP A 224 -8.00 13.19 3.38
N GLY A 225 -7.19 12.72 4.34
CA GLY A 225 -5.86 12.16 4.11
C GLY A 225 -4.79 13.21 3.79
N GLU A 226 -5.14 14.50 3.74
CA GLU A 226 -4.18 15.58 3.50
C GLU A 226 -3.36 15.86 4.77
N ALA A 227 -2.12 16.32 4.59
CA ALA A 227 -1.25 16.67 5.69
C ALA A 227 -1.81 17.89 6.47
N GLU A 228 -1.94 17.78 7.79
CA GLU A 228 -2.42 18.89 8.60
C GLU A 228 -1.40 20.04 8.69
N ARG A 229 -1.87 21.23 9.07
CA ARG A 229 -0.98 22.35 9.38
C ARG A 229 -0.07 21.97 10.54
N GLY A 230 1.23 22.13 10.35
CA GLY A 230 2.23 21.81 11.37
C GLY A 230 2.67 20.34 11.38
N SER A 231 2.19 19.53 10.43
CA SER A 231 2.70 18.19 10.19
C SER A 231 4.22 18.16 9.97
N GLU A 232 4.81 16.99 10.11
CA GLU A 232 6.21 16.74 9.85
C GLU A 232 6.35 15.63 8.84
N SER A 233 7.41 15.69 8.03
CA SER A 233 7.70 14.59 7.11
C SER A 233 8.14 13.36 7.89
N LEU A 234 7.87 12.16 7.37
CA LEU A 234 8.36 10.91 7.96
C LEU A 234 9.87 10.94 8.15
N LEU A 235 10.61 11.59 7.24
CA LEU A 235 12.04 11.82 7.39
C LEU A 235 12.41 12.57 8.69
N GLN A 236 11.66 13.62 9.03
CA GLN A 236 11.89 14.41 10.25
C GLN A 236 11.53 13.59 11.48
N ILE A 237 10.31 13.02 11.49
CA ILE A 237 9.77 12.21 12.58
C ILE A 237 10.74 11.09 12.97
N ILE A 238 11.22 10.31 11.99
CA ILE A 238 12.09 9.16 12.25
C ILE A 238 13.50 9.60 12.68
N ARG A 239 14.05 10.67 12.09
CA ARG A 239 15.39 11.16 12.47
C ARG A 239 15.43 11.72 13.88
N GLU A 240 14.37 12.40 14.31
CA GLU A 240 14.27 12.94 15.67
C GLU A 240 14.19 11.81 16.70
N ALA A 241 13.50 10.71 16.39
CA ALA A 241 13.44 9.52 17.25
C ALA A 241 14.78 8.78 17.39
N VAL A 242 15.63 8.77 16.35
CA VAL A 242 16.96 8.13 16.40
C VAL A 242 18.01 9.03 17.07
N GLY A 243 17.79 10.35 17.09
CA GLY A 243 18.69 11.34 17.68
C GLY A 243 18.37 11.74 19.12
N SER A 244 17.29 11.20 19.72
CA SER A 244 16.85 11.44 21.10
C SER A 244 17.16 10.26 22.02
#